data_AF-A0A2N6VK80-F1
#
_entry.id   AF-A0A2N6VK80-F1
#
_cell.length_a   1.000
_cell.length_b   1.000
_cell.length_c   1.000
_cell.angle_alpha   90.00
_cell.angle_beta   90.00
_cell.angle_gamma   90.00
#
_symmetry.space_group_name_H-M   'P 1'
#
loop_
_entity.id
_entity.type
_entity.pdbx_description
1 polymer ?
#
loop_
_entity_poly.entity_id
_entity_poly.type
_entity_poly.pdbx_seq_one_letter_code
_entity_poly.pdbx_strand_id
1 'polypeptide(L)' 'IQTPAFIPVGTKATVKAVRPEEMRELGAQALLANAYHLYLQPGADLVDEAGGLAAFMNWHGPTFTDSGG' A
#
# COMPACT_ATOMS: atom_id res chain seq x y z
N ILE A 1 -4.03 -11.90 -9.13
CA ILE A 1 -2.91 -12.35 -8.28
C ILE A 1 -2.84 -13.86 -8.37
N GLN A 2 -1.67 -14.41 -8.71
CA GLN A 2 -1.40 -15.85 -8.75
C GLN A 2 -0.95 -16.32 -7.38
N THR A 3 -1.57 -17.36 -6.85
CA THR A 3 -1.24 -17.95 -5.55
C THR A 3 -0.37 -19.20 -5.70
N PRO A 4 0.57 -19.46 -4.77
CA PRO A 4 0.88 -18.68 -3.57
C PRO A 4 1.57 -17.34 -3.93
N ALA A 5 1.26 -16.29 -3.17
CA ALA A 5 1.75 -14.94 -3.44
C ALA A 5 2.46 -14.36 -2.22
N PHE A 6 3.59 -13.70 -2.46
CA PHE A 6 4.22 -12.81 -1.49
C PHE A 6 3.61 -11.41 -1.62
N ILE A 7 3.13 -10.85 -0.51
CA ILE A 7 2.48 -9.53 -0.45
C ILE A 7 3.27 -8.64 0.51
N PRO A 8 4.08 -7.69 0.00
CA PRO A 8 4.76 -6.72 0.83
C PRO A 8 3.77 -5.85 1.62
N VAL A 9 4.14 -5.51 2.87
CA VAL A 9 3.34 -4.68 3.77
C VAL A 9 4.02 -3.32 3.98
N GLY A 10 3.28 -2.23 3.80
CA GLY A 10 3.72 -0.89 4.18
C GLY A 10 3.23 -0.50 5.58
N THR A 11 4.12 -0.36 6.56
CA THR A 11 3.78 0.03 7.94
C THR A 11 4.41 1.39 8.30
N LYS A 12 3.56 2.38 8.63
CA LYS A 12 3.87 3.78 9.01
C LYS A 12 4.66 4.60 7.99
N ALA A 13 3.96 5.35 7.14
CA ALA A 13 4.48 6.48 6.33
C ALA A 13 5.70 6.20 5.40
N THR A 14 6.27 5.00 5.44
CA THR A 14 7.29 4.43 4.56
C THR A 14 6.68 3.85 3.30
N VAL A 15 5.38 4.02 3.08
CA VAL A 15 4.79 3.87 1.74
C VAL A 15 5.54 4.77 0.74
N LYS A 16 6.04 5.94 1.17
CA LYS A 16 6.95 6.78 0.38
C LYS A 16 8.35 6.18 0.16
N ALA A 17 8.77 5.22 0.98
CA ALA A 17 10.07 4.56 0.90
C ALA A 17 10.02 3.26 0.07
N VAL A 18 8.83 2.74 -0.22
CA VAL A 18 8.66 1.58 -1.09
C VAL A 18 8.58 2.09 -2.52
N ARG A 19 9.70 2.02 -3.24
CA ARG A 19 9.72 2.32 -4.66
C ARG A 19 8.93 1.23 -5.41
N PRO A 20 7.83 1.57 -6.11
CA PRO A 20 6.99 0.59 -6.83
C PRO A 20 7.80 -0.30 -7.78
N GLU A 21 8.85 0.25 -8.39
CA GLU A 21 9.79 -0.46 -9.25
C GLU A 21 10.54 -1.57 -8.51
N GLU A 22 11.06 -1.32 -7.31
CA GLU A 22 11.78 -2.34 -6.52
C GLU A 22 10.84 -3.48 -6.12
N MET A 23 9.60 -3.16 -5.74
CA MET A 23 8.63 -4.20 -5.39
C MET A 23 8.26 -5.06 -6.60
N ARG A 24 8.17 -4.47 -7.79
CA ARG A 24 7.97 -5.24 -9.03
C ARG A 24 9.16 -6.14 -9.34
N GLU A 25 10.39 -5.64 -9.17
CA GLU A 25 11.61 -6.44 -9.34
C GLU A 25 11.67 -7.63 -8.38
N LEU A 26 11.16 -7.45 -7.16
CA LEU A 26 11.01 -8.52 -6.17
C LEU A 26 9.85 -9.50 -6.46
N GLY A 27 9.09 -9.28 -7.55
CA GLY A 27 7.97 -10.14 -7.95
C GLY A 27 6.67 -9.88 -7.20
N ALA A 28 6.54 -8.73 -6.53
CA ALA A 28 5.29 -8.36 -5.87
C ALA A 28 4.16 -8.21 -6.90
N GLN A 29 3.06 -8.92 -6.65
CA GLN A 29 1.85 -8.83 -7.48
C GLN A 29 0.81 -7.85 -6.91
N ALA A 30 0.97 -7.45 -5.65
CA ALA A 30 0.12 -6.50 -4.95
C ALA A 30 0.80 -6.01 -3.66
N LEU A 31 0.26 -4.95 -3.08
CA LEU A 31 0.74 -4.36 -1.83
C LEU A 31 -0.38 -4.32 -0.78
N LEU A 32 0.00 -4.47 0.48
CA LEU A 32 -0.91 -4.31 1.62
C LEU A 32 -0.50 -3.08 2.45
N ALA A 33 -1.47 -2.26 2.82
CA ALA A 33 -1.30 -1.17 3.76
C ALA A 33 -2.09 -1.42 5.03
N ASN A 34 -1.51 -1.08 6.17
CA ASN A 34 -2.20 -1.17 7.45
C ASN A 34 -3.14 0.04 7.64
N ALA A 35 -4.43 -0.22 7.81
CA ALA A 35 -5.45 0.83 7.89
C ALA A 35 -5.34 1.67 9.17
N TYR A 36 -4.91 1.06 10.29
CA TYR A 36 -4.70 1.77 11.55
C TYR A 36 -3.66 2.89 11.41
N HIS A 37 -2.54 2.61 10.73
CA HIS A 37 -1.53 3.63 10.48
C HIS A 37 -2.00 4.70 9.50
N LEU A 38 -2.69 4.33 8.40
CA LEU A 38 -3.25 5.30 7.46
C LEU A 38 -4.24 6.23 8.14
N TYR A 39 -5.08 5.70 9.03
CA TYR A 39 -6.05 6.48 9.81
C TYR A 39 -5.37 7.47 10.76
N LEU A 40 -4.34 7.06 11.50
CA LEU A 40 -3.63 7.95 12.43
C LEU A 40 -2.81 9.03 11.72
N GLN A 41 -2.11 8.66 10.66
CA GLN A 41 -1.29 9.56 9.85
C GLN A 41 -0.99 8.90 8.50
N PRO A 42 -1.41 9.48 7.36
CA PRO A 42 -1.80 10.87 7.17
C PRO A 42 -3.28 11.23 7.45
N GLY A 43 -4.14 10.24 7.69
CA GLY A 43 -5.60 10.41 7.69
C GLY A 43 -6.22 9.94 6.37
N ALA A 44 -7.47 9.49 6.43
CA ALA A 44 -8.19 8.95 5.27
C ALA A 44 -8.45 10.02 4.20
N ASP A 45 -8.79 11.24 4.60
CA ASP A 45 -9.09 12.35 3.68
C ASP A 45 -7.92 12.62 2.71
N LEU A 46 -6.69 12.59 3.21
CA LEU A 46 -5.50 12.80 2.37
C LEU A 46 -5.27 11.65 1.38
N VAL A 47 -5.62 10.42 1.77
CA VAL A 47 -5.53 9.25 0.88
C VAL A 47 -6.58 9.35 -0.22
N ASP A 48 -7.78 9.82 0.10
CA ASP A 48 -8.86 10.03 -0.87
C ASP A 48 -8.54 11.19 -1.83
N GLU A 49 -8.03 12.31 -1.31
CA GLU A 49 -7.54 13.45 -2.12
C GLU A 49 -6.42 13.03 -3.09
N ALA A 50 -5.57 12.07 -2.71
CA ALA A 50 -4.54 11.52 -3.56
C ALA A 50 -5.08 10.58 -4.66
N GLY A 51 -6.39 10.32 -4.71
CA GLY A 51 -7.02 9.40 -5.66
C GLY A 51 -7.11 7.96 -5.16
N GLY A 52 -7.11 7.77 -3.83
CA GLY A 52 -7.19 6.48 -3.16
C GLY A 52 -5.82 5.84 -2.91
N LEU A 53 -5.84 4.70 -2.22
CA LEU A 53 -4.63 4.04 -1.70
C LEU A 53 -3.59 3.75 -2.80
N ALA A 54 -3.99 3.18 -3.93
CA ALA A 54 -3.06 2.83 -5.01
C ALA A 54 -2.27 4.05 -5.52
N ALA A 55 -2.96 5.16 -5.77
CA ALA A 55 -2.33 6.42 -6.18
C ALA A 55 -1.47 7.01 -5.06
N PHE A 56 -1.95 6.97 -3.82
CA PHE A 56 -1.18 7.39 -2.65
C PHE A 56 0.12 6.60 -2.47
N MET A 57 0.12 5.30 -2.80
CA MET A 57 1.31 4.44 -2.76
C MET A 57 2.14 4.46 -4.05
N ASN A 58 1.74 5.23 -5.06
CA ASN A 58 2.30 5.19 -6.41
C ASN A 58 2.34 3.77 -7.04
N TRP A 59 1.39 2.91 -6.67
CA TRP A 59 1.33 1.52 -7.11
C TRP A 59 0.20 1.33 -8.12
N HIS A 60 0.52 0.84 -9.32
CA HIS A 60 -0.47 0.60 -10.39
C HIS A 60 -0.99 -0.84 -10.44
N GLY A 61 -0.90 -1.58 -9.33
CA GLY A 61 -1.45 -2.93 -9.22
C GLY A 61 -2.51 -3.03 -8.12
N PRO A 62 -2.98 -4.24 -7.80
CA PRO A 62 -3.91 -4.45 -6.70
C PRO A 62 -3.33 -3.98 -5.36
N THR A 63 -4.19 -3.40 -4.52
CA THR A 63 -3.88 -2.99 -3.15
C THR A 63 -4.88 -3.57 -2.18
N PHE A 64 -4.43 -3.88 -0.97
CA PHE A 64 -5.27 -4.35 0.12
C PHE A 64 -5.08 -3.46 1.35
N THR A 65 -6.13 -3.35 2.16
CA THR A 65 -6.02 -2.86 3.52
C THR A 65 -6.44 -3.96 4.48
N ASP A 66 -5.80 -4.02 5.64
CA ASP A 66 -6.40 -4.69 6.79
C ASP A 66 -7.54 -3.85 7.38
N SER A 67 -8.18 -4.34 8.44
CA SER A 67 -9.25 -3.61 9.13
C SER A 67 -8.74 -2.63 10.19
N GLY A 68 -7.42 -2.58 10.45
CA GLY A 68 -6.83 -1.74 11.50
C GLY A 68 -7.20 -2.11 12.94
N GLY A 69 -7.69 -3.33 13.16
CA GLY A 69 -8.07 -3.86 14.49
C GLY A 69 -6.93 -4.55 15.22
#